data_AF-A0A9X8RLG6-F1
#
_entry.id   AF-A0A9X8RLG6-F1
#
_cell.length_a   1.000
_cell.length_b   1.000
_cell.length_c   1.000
_cell.angle_alpha   90.00
_cell.angle_beta   90.00
_cell.angle_gamma   90.00
#
_symmetry.space_group_name_H-M   'P 1'
#
loop_
_entity.id
_entity.type
_entity.pdbx_description
1 polymer ?
#
loop_
_entity_poly.entity_id
_entity_poly.type
_entity_poly.pdbx_seq_one_letter_code
_entity_poly.pdbx_strand_id
1 'polypeptide(L)'
;MEEQIANIESEVKQLKDVIRKMVGDLKENENKDSLIPFRRSENIKDLLVSLVDFQKEVESIEKSSNNPFYNSKYANLDDILTTIRPILAKFDLCITQFPISGGNNSVSIKTVLWHSSGQFMESDSVPIKPSKLDIQGYGATETYSKRYALGSLLQLSFCEDDDGNSQVKPPSKKNTSQDIQSTQPKRSGRI
;
A
#
# COMPACT_ATOMS: atom_id res chain seq x y z
N MET A 1 -23.57 -8.55 -60.82
CA MET A 1 -23.69 -7.37 -59.92
C MET A 1 -24.22 -7.80 -58.56
N GLU A 2 -25.36 -8.50 -58.49
CA GLU A 2 -25.91 -9.01 -57.21
C GLU A 2 -24.98 -9.99 -56.47
N GLU A 3 -24.33 -10.91 -57.18
CA GLU A 3 -23.38 -11.86 -56.57
C GLU A 3 -22.15 -11.18 -55.96
N GLN A 4 -21.68 -10.09 -56.57
CA GLN A 4 -20.58 -9.28 -56.03
C GLN A 4 -21.00 -8.51 -54.77
N ILE A 5 -22.24 -8.02 -54.74
CA ILE A 5 -22.81 -7.35 -53.55
C ILE A 5 -22.95 -8.36 -52.40
N ALA A 6 -23.45 -9.57 -52.66
CA ALA A 6 -23.59 -10.62 -51.65
C ALA A 6 -22.24 -11.06 -51.05
N ASN A 7 -21.18 -11.15 -51.86
CA ASN A 7 -19.84 -11.44 -51.36
C ASN A 7 -19.30 -10.32 -50.46
N ILE A 8 -19.49 -9.05 -50.84
CA ILE A 8 -19.07 -7.91 -50.04
C ILE A 8 -19.82 -7.89 -48.69
N GLU A 9 -21.12 -8.18 -48.69
CA GLU A 9 -21.92 -8.26 -47.45
C GLU A 9 -21.43 -9.38 -46.52
N SER A 10 -21.04 -10.53 -47.07
CA SER A 10 -20.46 -11.64 -46.33
C SER A 10 -19.12 -11.26 -45.69
N GLU A 11 -18.21 -10.63 -46.44
CA GLU A 11 -16.91 -10.18 -45.91
C GLU A 11 -17.07 -9.12 -44.82
N VAL A 12 -17.96 -8.14 -45.01
CA VAL A 12 -18.26 -7.12 -44.00
C VAL A 12 -18.81 -7.75 -42.72
N LYS A 13 -19.61 -8.82 -42.82
CA LYS A 13 -20.11 -9.55 -41.66
C LYS A 13 -18.98 -10.25 -40.91
N GLN A 14 -18.09 -10.94 -41.62
CA GLN A 14 -16.92 -11.59 -41.02
C GLN A 14 -16.01 -10.58 -40.31
N LEU A 15 -15.74 -9.43 -40.94
CA LEU A 15 -14.97 -8.33 -40.35
C LEU A 15 -15.62 -7.79 -39.07
N LYS A 16 -16.94 -7.60 -39.06
CA LYS A 16 -17.68 -7.17 -37.85
C LYS A 16 -17.57 -8.17 -36.71
N ASP A 17 -17.63 -9.46 -37.01
CA ASP A 17 -17.52 -10.52 -36.01
C ASP A 17 -16.10 -10.61 -35.43
N VAL A 18 -15.06 -10.45 -36.26
CA VAL A 18 -13.66 -10.36 -35.81
C VAL A 18 -13.46 -9.13 -34.91
N ILE A 19 -13.96 -7.96 -35.29
CA ILE A 19 -13.87 -6.75 -34.48
C ILE A 19 -14.61 -6.95 -33.14
N ARG A 20 -15.80 -7.56 -33.15
CA ARG A 20 -16.54 -7.84 -31.91
C ARG A 20 -15.76 -8.75 -30.98
N LYS A 21 -15.11 -9.79 -31.52
CA LYS A 21 -14.26 -10.70 -30.74
C LYS A 21 -13.05 -9.97 -30.16
N MET A 22 -12.32 -9.22 -30.96
CA MET A 22 -11.15 -8.44 -30.49
C MET A 22 -11.53 -7.42 -29.41
N VAL A 23 -12.65 -6.73 -29.55
CA VAL A 23 -13.16 -5.81 -28.53
C VAL A 23 -13.58 -6.54 -27.26
N GLY A 24 -14.14 -7.76 -27.38
CA GLY A 24 -14.44 -8.64 -26.25
C GLY A 24 -13.18 -9.04 -25.48
N ASP A 25 -12.17 -9.53 -26.20
CA ASP A 25 -10.89 -9.97 -25.64
C ASP A 25 -10.15 -8.81 -24.93
N LEU A 26 -10.23 -7.59 -25.48
CA LEU A 26 -9.67 -6.38 -24.84
C LEU A 26 -10.38 -6.05 -23.51
N LYS A 27 -11.71 -6.11 -23.47
CA LYS A 27 -12.49 -5.85 -22.25
C LYS A 27 -12.30 -6.93 -21.18
N GLU A 28 -12.10 -8.19 -21.59
CA GLU A 28 -11.77 -9.26 -20.65
C GLU A 28 -10.35 -9.12 -20.09
N ASN A 29 -9.38 -8.69 -20.90
CA ASN A 29 -8.02 -8.43 -20.44
C ASN A 29 -7.95 -7.23 -19.49
N GLU A 30 -8.67 -6.13 -19.73
CA GLU A 30 -8.77 -5.00 -18.79
C GLU A 30 -9.35 -5.42 -17.42
N ASN A 31 -10.33 -6.33 -17.43
CA ASN A 31 -10.93 -6.86 -16.19
C ASN A 31 -10.02 -7.86 -15.47
N LYS A 32 -9.26 -8.69 -16.19
CA LYS A 32 -8.31 -9.63 -15.58
C LYS A 32 -7.11 -8.90 -14.98
N ASP A 33 -6.52 -7.95 -15.70
CA ASP A 33 -5.40 -7.14 -15.22
C ASP A 33 -5.76 -6.28 -14.00
N SER A 34 -7.03 -5.88 -13.89
CA SER A 34 -7.58 -5.18 -12.71
C SER A 34 -7.78 -6.09 -11.49
N LEU A 35 -7.69 -7.41 -11.66
CA LEU A 35 -7.91 -8.40 -10.59
C LEU A 35 -6.65 -9.17 -10.18
N ILE A 36 -5.49 -8.90 -10.80
CA ILE A 36 -4.22 -9.53 -10.41
C ILE A 36 -3.40 -8.53 -9.58
N PRO A 37 -3.49 -8.56 -8.23
CA PRO A 37 -2.72 -7.69 -7.34
C PRO A 37 -1.22 -8.06 -7.29
N PHE A 38 -0.78 -8.97 -8.16
CA PHE A 38 0.57 -9.52 -8.19
C PHE A 38 1.00 -9.82 -9.62
N ARG A 39 2.16 -9.31 -10.05
CA ARG A 39 2.80 -9.67 -11.32
C ARG A 39 4.26 -10.05 -11.08
N ARG A 40 4.83 -10.84 -11.99
CA ARG A 40 6.24 -11.25 -11.90
C ARG A 40 6.80 -11.61 -13.27
N SER A 41 8.13 -11.68 -13.37
CA SER A 41 8.79 -12.29 -14.51
C SER A 41 8.39 -13.77 -14.69
N GLU A 42 8.46 -14.26 -15.92
CA GLU A 42 8.19 -15.68 -16.22
C GLU A 42 9.16 -16.60 -15.48
N ASN A 43 10.45 -16.28 -15.58
CA ASN A 43 11.52 -16.89 -14.82
C ASN A 43 11.91 -15.99 -13.63
N ILE A 44 11.96 -16.56 -12.43
CA ILE A 44 12.28 -15.86 -11.17
C ILE A 44 13.36 -16.58 -10.38
N LYS A 45 14.13 -17.48 -11.00
CA LYS A 45 15.05 -18.37 -10.30
C LYS A 45 16.08 -17.60 -9.48
N ASP A 46 16.75 -16.63 -10.08
CA ASP A 46 17.84 -15.89 -9.42
C ASP A 46 17.27 -14.97 -8.35
N LEU A 47 16.13 -14.33 -8.64
CA LEU A 47 15.39 -13.54 -7.65
C LEU A 47 15.03 -14.37 -6.42
N LEU A 48 14.51 -15.59 -6.60
CA LEU A 48 14.15 -16.46 -5.48
C LEU A 48 15.36 -16.94 -4.68
N VAL A 49 16.47 -17.27 -5.34
CA VAL A 49 17.71 -17.65 -4.65
C VAL A 49 18.18 -16.49 -3.76
N SER A 50 18.27 -15.29 -4.33
CA SER A 50 18.65 -14.08 -3.58
C SER A 50 17.66 -13.73 -2.47
N LEU A 51 16.36 -13.92 -2.69
CA LEU A 51 15.33 -13.65 -1.67
C LEU A 51 15.43 -14.65 -0.50
N VAL A 52 15.73 -15.92 -0.78
CA VAL A 52 15.99 -16.93 0.25
C VAL A 52 17.21 -16.55 1.09
N ASP A 53 18.29 -16.10 0.45
CA ASP A 53 19.50 -15.70 1.18
C ASP A 53 19.29 -14.40 1.97
N PHE A 54 18.53 -13.45 1.43
CA PHE A 54 18.05 -12.29 2.18
C PHE A 54 17.28 -12.71 3.44
N GLN A 55 16.33 -13.65 3.32
CA GLN A 55 15.53 -14.10 4.46
C GLN A 55 16.34 -14.86 5.53
N LYS A 56 17.46 -15.49 5.16
CA LYS A 56 18.37 -16.13 6.12
C LYS A 56 19.16 -15.10 6.94
N GLU A 57 19.45 -13.94 6.36
CA GLU A 57 20.27 -12.90 6.99
C GLU A 57 19.44 -11.83 7.70
N VAL A 58 18.21 -11.58 7.25
CA VAL A 58 17.37 -10.56 7.86
C VAL A 58 16.98 -10.98 9.29
N GLU A 59 17.51 -10.24 10.26
CA GLU A 59 17.13 -10.40 11.67
C GLU A 59 15.84 -9.61 11.98
N SER A 60 15.33 -9.77 13.20
CA SER A 60 14.16 -9.02 13.66
C SER A 60 14.45 -7.52 13.64
N ILE A 61 13.59 -6.74 12.98
CA ILE A 61 13.71 -5.27 12.93
C ILE A 61 13.32 -4.69 14.29
N GLU A 62 14.17 -3.83 14.86
CA GLU A 62 13.89 -3.18 16.14
C GLU A 62 12.68 -2.23 16.05
N LYS A 63 11.78 -2.31 17.04
CA LYS A 63 10.55 -1.50 17.11
C LYS A 63 10.82 -0.21 17.90
N SER A 64 11.20 0.85 17.20
CA SER A 64 11.60 2.14 17.79
C SER A 64 10.45 3.10 18.11
N SER A 65 9.31 2.98 17.42
CA SER A 65 8.26 4.00 17.37
C SER A 65 7.02 3.57 18.15
N ASN A 66 6.33 4.52 18.77
CA ASN A 66 5.16 4.24 19.60
C ASN A 66 3.86 4.68 18.91
N ASN A 67 2.82 3.85 18.96
CA ASN A 67 1.49 4.16 18.46
C ASN A 67 0.64 4.75 19.60
N PRO A 68 0.40 6.08 19.62
CA PRO A 68 -0.31 6.72 20.73
C PRO A 68 -1.77 6.29 20.85
N PHE A 69 -2.35 5.68 19.81
CA PHE A 69 -3.74 5.22 19.82
C PHE A 69 -3.90 3.81 20.42
N TYR A 70 -2.87 2.97 20.34
CA TYR A 70 -2.93 1.55 20.73
C TYR A 70 -1.85 1.14 21.74
N ASN A 71 -1.01 2.09 22.18
CA ASN A 71 0.13 1.84 23.08
C ASN A 71 1.05 0.69 22.61
N SER A 72 1.14 0.48 21.29
CA SER A 72 1.92 -0.57 20.65
C SER A 72 3.17 0.02 19.98
N LYS A 73 4.26 -0.76 19.95
CA LYS A 73 5.48 -0.35 19.25
C LYS A 73 5.49 -0.83 17.79
N TYR A 74 6.00 0.00 16.90
CA TYR A 74 6.23 -0.32 15.49
C TYR A 74 7.58 0.23 15.02
N ALA A 75 8.14 -0.31 13.95
CA ALA A 75 9.29 0.33 13.28
C ALA A 75 8.80 1.39 12.28
N ASN A 76 9.41 2.58 12.28
CA ASN A 76 9.10 3.58 11.27
C ASN A 76 9.57 3.12 9.87
N LEU A 77 9.04 3.73 8.81
CA LEU A 77 9.43 3.39 7.45
C LEU A 77 10.95 3.56 7.22
N ASP A 78 11.53 4.62 7.78
CA ASP A 78 12.96 4.89 7.68
C ASP A 78 13.82 3.83 8.35
N ASP A 79 13.40 3.32 9.52
CA ASP A 79 14.12 2.26 10.24
C ASP A 79 14.10 0.95 9.46
N ILE A 80 12.93 0.60 8.90
CA ILE A 80 12.77 -0.57 8.04
C ILE A 80 13.71 -0.44 6.83
N LEU A 81 13.64 0.69 6.11
CA LEU A 81 14.45 0.92 4.91
C LEU A 81 15.95 0.92 5.20
N THR A 82 16.37 1.53 6.32
CA THR A 82 17.78 1.57 6.73
C THR A 82 18.31 0.19 7.07
N THR A 83 17.47 -0.67 7.65
CA THR A 83 17.83 -2.05 7.99
C THR A 83 17.89 -2.95 6.75
N ILE A 84 16.86 -2.91 5.90
CA ILE A 84 16.74 -3.88 4.79
C ILE A 84 17.57 -3.52 3.56
N ARG A 85 17.79 -2.22 3.26
CA ARG A 85 18.47 -1.81 2.02
C ARG A 85 19.90 -2.36 1.89
N PRO A 86 20.75 -2.32 2.92
CA PRO A 86 22.09 -2.91 2.84
C PRO A 86 22.06 -4.43 2.60
N ILE A 87 21.14 -5.14 3.24
CA ILE A 87 21.00 -6.60 3.11
C ILE A 87 20.46 -6.96 1.72
N LEU A 88 19.44 -6.24 1.23
CA LEU A 88 18.93 -6.40 -0.13
C LEU A 88 20.06 -6.20 -1.16
N ALA A 89 20.83 -5.12 -1.04
CA ALA A 89 21.92 -4.83 -1.96
C ALA A 89 23.03 -5.90 -1.93
N LYS A 90 23.30 -6.50 -0.76
CA LYS A 90 24.24 -7.62 -0.63
C LYS A 90 23.84 -8.85 -1.45
N PHE A 91 22.54 -9.05 -1.66
CA PHE A 91 21.97 -10.15 -2.44
C PHE A 91 21.43 -9.71 -3.80
N ASP A 92 21.94 -8.60 -4.35
CA ASP A 92 21.55 -8.10 -5.67
C ASP A 92 20.04 -7.80 -5.82
N LEU A 93 19.38 -7.49 -4.70
CA LEU A 93 17.97 -7.12 -4.64
C LEU A 93 17.80 -5.61 -4.44
N CYS A 94 16.72 -5.06 -5.00
CA CYS A 94 16.32 -3.68 -4.80
C CYS A 94 14.79 -3.58 -4.74
N ILE A 95 14.26 -2.64 -3.95
CA ILE A 95 12.81 -2.37 -3.88
C ILE A 95 12.51 -0.95 -4.33
N THR A 96 11.46 -0.84 -5.12
CA THR A 96 10.85 0.43 -5.54
C THR A 96 9.39 0.47 -5.14
N GLN A 97 8.89 1.64 -4.74
CA GLN A 97 7.51 1.84 -4.33
C GLN A 97 6.92 3.09 -4.99
N PHE A 98 5.80 2.92 -5.67
CA PHE A 98 5.13 3.97 -6.41
C PHE A 98 3.72 4.17 -5.85
N PRO A 99 3.35 5.40 -5.44
CA PRO A 99 1.96 5.69 -5.13
C PRO A 99 1.14 5.62 -6.43
N ILE A 100 0.05 4.86 -6.38
CA ILE A 100 -0.92 4.71 -7.46
C ILE A 100 -2.31 5.06 -6.92
N SER A 101 -3.22 5.45 -7.83
CA SER A 101 -4.60 5.73 -7.44
C SER A 101 -5.31 4.43 -7.09
N GLY A 102 -5.84 4.33 -5.88
CA GLY A 102 -6.73 3.23 -5.48
C GLY A 102 -8.19 3.44 -5.87
N GLY A 103 -8.49 4.53 -6.59
CA GLY A 103 -9.86 4.98 -6.89
C GLY A 103 -10.58 5.55 -5.65
N ASN A 104 -11.65 6.31 -5.87
CA ASN A 104 -12.54 6.82 -4.81
C ASN A 104 -11.79 7.53 -3.66
N ASN A 105 -10.84 8.43 -3.99
CA ASN A 105 -10.01 9.15 -3.02
C ASN A 105 -9.16 8.23 -2.12
N SER A 106 -8.79 7.04 -2.62
CA SER A 106 -7.94 6.08 -1.91
C SER A 106 -6.52 6.08 -2.49
N VAL A 107 -5.57 5.77 -1.63
CA VAL A 107 -4.16 5.57 -1.99
C VAL A 107 -3.88 4.08 -2.05
N SER A 108 -3.17 3.63 -3.08
CA SER A 108 -2.56 2.30 -3.14
C SER A 108 -1.09 2.46 -3.49
N ILE A 109 -0.26 1.48 -3.14
CA ILE A 109 1.18 1.47 -3.38
C ILE A 109 1.52 0.26 -4.24
N LYS A 110 2.08 0.49 -5.42
CA LYS A 110 2.75 -0.55 -6.19
C LYS A 110 4.16 -0.73 -5.63
N THR A 111 4.47 -1.94 -5.15
CA THR A 111 5.80 -2.30 -4.66
C THR A 111 6.41 -3.32 -5.61
N VAL A 112 7.62 -3.03 -6.10
CA VAL A 112 8.36 -3.91 -7.01
C VAL A 112 9.69 -4.30 -6.39
N LEU A 113 9.92 -5.59 -6.25
CA LEU A 113 11.20 -6.21 -5.92
C LEU A 113 11.93 -6.57 -7.23
N TRP A 114 13.13 -6.05 -7.38
CA TRP A 114 14.01 -6.26 -8.52
C TRP A 114 15.21 -7.10 -8.11
N HIS A 115 15.69 -7.92 -9.04
CA HIS A 115 16.98 -8.57 -8.97
C HIS A 115 17.91 -8.03 -10.08
N SER A 116 19.23 -8.04 -9.87
CA SER A 116 20.21 -7.55 -10.85
C SER A 116 20.13 -8.24 -12.22
N SER A 117 19.61 -9.47 -12.29
CA SER A 117 19.37 -10.19 -13.55
C SER A 117 18.19 -9.65 -14.38
N GLY A 118 17.45 -8.65 -13.87
CA GLY A 118 16.26 -8.08 -14.50
C GLY A 118 14.96 -8.80 -14.15
N GLN A 119 15.03 -9.87 -13.34
CA GLN A 119 13.85 -10.54 -12.80
C GLN A 119 13.16 -9.63 -11.77
N PHE A 120 11.83 -9.70 -11.73
CA PHE A 120 11.03 -8.89 -10.81
C PHE A 120 9.81 -9.62 -10.28
N MET A 121 9.35 -9.15 -9.12
CA MET A 121 8.04 -9.45 -8.52
C MET A 121 7.42 -8.13 -8.08
N GLU A 122 6.19 -7.87 -8.48
CA GLU A 122 5.43 -6.68 -8.06
C GLU A 122 4.10 -7.04 -7.43
N SER A 123 3.68 -6.21 -6.49
CA SER A 123 2.35 -6.29 -5.89
C SER A 123 1.80 -4.91 -5.60
N ASP A 124 0.49 -4.78 -5.79
CA ASP A 124 -0.25 -3.57 -5.46
C ASP A 124 -0.90 -3.72 -4.08
N SER A 125 -0.73 -2.72 -3.22
CA SER A 125 -1.37 -2.73 -1.90
C SER A 125 -2.88 -2.56 -2.04
N VAL A 126 -3.61 -3.04 -1.03
CA VAL A 126 -5.03 -2.73 -0.90
C VAL A 126 -5.24 -1.20 -0.91
N PRO A 127 -6.26 -0.67 -1.62
CA PRO A 127 -6.62 0.74 -1.55
C PRO A 127 -7.02 1.17 -0.14
N ILE A 128 -6.37 2.21 0.39
CA ILE A 128 -6.66 2.76 1.72
C ILE A 128 -7.16 4.20 1.57
N LYS A 129 -8.32 4.49 2.15
CA LYS A 129 -8.85 5.86 2.22
C LYS A 129 -8.18 6.61 3.39
N PRO A 130 -7.69 7.83 3.17
CA PRO A 130 -7.14 8.63 4.25
C PRO A 130 -8.25 9.07 5.21
N SER A 131 -7.94 9.18 6.50
CA SER A 131 -8.89 9.62 7.52
C SER A 131 -9.32 11.08 7.33
N LYS A 132 -8.49 11.88 6.67
CA LYS A 132 -8.75 13.26 6.27
C LYS A 132 -8.43 13.42 4.79
N LEU A 133 -9.32 14.09 4.05
CA LEU A 133 -9.17 14.37 2.62
C LEU A 133 -8.36 15.66 2.40
N ASP A 134 -7.19 15.74 3.01
CA ASP A 134 -6.24 16.84 2.89
C ASP A 134 -4.83 16.32 2.55
N ILE A 135 -3.94 17.21 2.12
CA ILE A 135 -2.58 16.84 1.67
C ILE A 135 -1.83 16.05 2.77
N GLN A 136 -2.04 16.42 4.03
CA GLN A 136 -1.41 15.75 5.17
C GLN A 136 -1.97 14.35 5.39
N GLY A 137 -3.29 14.17 5.30
CA GLY A 137 -3.95 12.86 5.41
C GLY A 137 -3.49 11.90 4.32
N TYR A 138 -3.37 12.38 3.07
CA TYR A 138 -2.81 11.59 1.97
C TYR A 138 -1.36 11.17 2.24
N GLY A 139 -0.49 12.09 2.66
CA GLY A 139 0.92 11.78 2.96
C GLY A 139 1.09 10.79 4.12
N ALA A 140 0.25 10.91 5.16
CA ALA A 140 0.22 9.97 6.28
C ALA A 140 -0.22 8.57 5.83
N THR A 141 -1.28 8.48 5.02
CA THR A 141 -1.78 7.22 4.46
C THR A 141 -0.78 6.59 3.50
N GLU A 142 -0.09 7.38 2.67
CA GLU A 142 0.95 6.87 1.78
C GLU A 142 2.11 6.24 2.57
N THR A 143 2.60 6.93 3.61
CA THR A 143 3.69 6.45 4.46
C THR A 143 3.29 5.18 5.22
N TYR A 144 2.05 5.13 5.72
CA TYR A 144 1.49 3.93 6.34
C TYR A 144 1.45 2.77 5.32
N SER A 145 0.87 3.00 4.14
CA SER A 145 0.68 1.96 3.12
C SER A 145 2.01 1.38 2.63
N LYS A 146 3.03 2.23 2.41
CA LYS A 146 4.37 1.79 2.01
C LYS A 146 4.98 0.80 3.00
N ARG A 147 4.79 1.04 4.29
CA ARG A 147 5.32 0.20 5.36
C ARG A 147 4.73 -1.21 5.35
N TYR A 148 3.40 -1.31 5.27
CA TYR A 148 2.72 -2.61 5.24
C TYR A 148 2.96 -3.35 3.93
N ALA A 149 3.08 -2.63 2.81
CA ALA A 149 3.42 -3.22 1.52
C ALA A 149 4.84 -3.84 1.55
N LEU A 150 5.83 -3.16 2.14
CA LEU A 150 7.18 -3.73 2.34
C LEU A 150 7.13 -4.97 3.24
N GLY A 151 6.40 -4.84 4.36
CA GLY A 151 6.17 -5.93 5.30
C GLY A 151 5.66 -7.20 4.66
N SER A 152 4.62 -7.04 3.85
CA SER A 152 3.95 -8.15 3.17
C SER A 152 4.84 -8.78 2.10
N LEU A 153 5.59 -7.97 1.34
CA LEU A 153 6.43 -8.48 0.25
C LEU A 153 7.68 -9.22 0.74
N LEU A 154 8.31 -8.72 1.81
CA LEU A 154 9.56 -9.28 2.35
C LEU A 154 9.36 -10.22 3.54
N GLN A 155 8.13 -10.43 4.00
CA GLN A 155 7.80 -11.22 5.18
C GLN A 155 8.48 -10.68 6.46
N LEU A 156 8.38 -9.37 6.69
CA LEU A 156 9.02 -8.70 7.84
C LEU A 156 8.06 -8.54 9.02
N SER A 157 8.55 -8.83 10.22
CA SER A 157 7.83 -8.59 11.48
C SER A 157 8.27 -7.28 12.12
N PHE A 158 7.56 -6.18 11.84
CA PHE A 158 7.88 -4.83 12.35
C PHE A 158 6.75 -4.21 13.20
N CYS A 159 5.65 -4.93 13.40
CA CYS A 159 4.56 -4.57 14.32
C CYS A 159 4.38 -5.67 15.37
N GLU A 160 3.80 -5.34 16.53
CA GLU A 160 3.23 -6.34 17.42
C GLU A 160 1.91 -6.87 16.83
N ASP A 161 1.72 -8.18 16.93
CA ASP A 161 0.48 -8.85 16.55
C ASP A 161 -0.58 -8.54 17.64
N ASP A 162 -1.63 -7.82 17.27
CA ASP A 162 -2.67 -7.31 18.19
C ASP A 162 -3.95 -8.16 18.17
N ASP A 163 -3.85 -9.43 17.72
CA ASP A 163 -4.94 -10.41 17.64
C ASP A 163 -5.40 -10.91 19.03
N GLY A 164 -5.85 -9.98 19.88
CA GLY A 164 -6.51 -10.31 21.14
C GLY A 164 -6.89 -9.15 22.07
N ASN A 165 -6.43 -7.91 21.86
CA ASN A 165 -6.61 -6.85 22.87
C ASN A 165 -7.47 -5.65 22.46
N SER A 166 -8.05 -5.67 21.26
CA SER A 166 -8.94 -4.61 20.77
C SER A 166 -10.37 -4.68 21.33
N GLN A 167 -10.53 -4.70 22.66
CA GLN A 167 -11.71 -4.08 23.28
C GLN A 167 -11.43 -2.59 23.43
N VAL A 168 -11.67 -1.83 22.35
CA VAL A 168 -11.61 -0.36 22.38
C VAL A 168 -12.66 0.15 23.37
N LYS A 169 -12.25 0.47 24.60
CA LYS A 169 -13.10 1.25 25.51
C LYS A 169 -13.26 2.65 24.91
N PRO A 170 -14.50 3.14 24.67
CA PRO A 170 -14.69 4.49 24.18
C PRO A 170 -14.10 5.50 25.18
N PRO A 171 -13.53 6.63 24.70
CA PRO A 171 -12.93 7.62 25.59
C PRO A 171 -14.00 8.16 26.54
N SER A 172 -13.74 8.03 27.85
CA SER A 172 -14.63 8.58 28.87
C SER A 172 -14.62 10.10 28.73
N LYS A 173 -15.79 10.68 28.44
CA LYS A 173 -16.01 12.13 28.52
C LYS A 173 -15.73 12.55 29.96
N LYS A 174 -14.63 13.25 30.21
CA LYS A 174 -14.46 14.01 31.45
C LYS A 174 -15.42 15.19 31.41
N ASN A 175 -16.50 15.10 32.18
CA ASN A 175 -17.37 16.21 32.52
C ASN A 175 -16.55 17.20 33.37
N THR A 176 -16.26 18.39 32.83
CA THR A 176 -15.84 19.52 33.67
C THR A 176 -17.10 20.27 34.09
N SER A 177 -17.69 19.81 35.19
CA SER A 177 -18.68 20.59 35.93
C SER A 177 -18.00 21.80 36.55
N GLN A 178 -18.68 22.93 36.47
CA GLN A 178 -18.36 24.20 37.11
C GLN A 178 -18.15 24.00 38.61
N ASP A 179 -17.13 24.64 39.18
CA ASP A 179 -17.13 25.01 40.59
C ASP A 179 -16.74 26.49 40.72
N ILE A 180 -17.73 27.26 41.18
CA ILE A 180 -17.64 28.67 41.55
C ILE A 180 -17.27 28.69 43.02
N GLN A 181 -16.12 29.27 43.39
CA GLN A 181 -15.94 29.84 44.73
C GLN A 181 -14.85 30.92 44.81
N SER A 182 -15.34 32.16 44.81
CA SER A 182 -14.94 33.33 45.62
C SER A 182 -13.54 33.41 46.25
N THR A 183 -12.77 34.43 45.83
CA THR A 183 -11.97 35.28 46.76
C THR A 183 -11.91 36.73 46.27
N GLN A 184 -12.20 37.67 47.16
CA GLN A 184 -12.42 39.12 47.00
C GLN A 184 -11.16 39.97 46.66
N PRO A 185 -11.33 41.27 46.27
CA PRO A 185 -10.29 42.09 45.67
C PRO A 185 -9.47 42.90 46.71
N LYS A 186 -8.19 43.17 46.42
CA LYS A 186 -7.40 44.21 47.10
C LYS A 186 -7.02 45.35 46.16
N ARG A 187 -7.44 46.56 46.55
CA ARG A 187 -7.07 47.88 46.01
C ARG A 187 -5.57 48.15 46.17
N SER A 188 -4.96 48.75 45.15
CA SER A 188 -3.92 49.80 45.22
C SER A 188 -3.67 50.22 43.77
N GLY A 189 -3.71 51.47 43.31
CA GLY A 189 -3.32 52.74 43.91
C GLY A 189 -2.48 53.44 42.85
N ARG A 190 -3.11 54.30 42.05
CA ARG A 190 -2.47 55.13 41.01
C ARG A 190 -2.04 56.45 41.66
N ILE A 191 -0.82 56.88 41.38
CA ILE A 191 -0.46 58.31 41.35
C ILE A 191 -0.19 58.62 39.88
#